data_AF-A0A0S8H8U1-F1
#
_entry.id   AF-A0A0S8H8U1-F1
#
_cell.length_a   1.000
_cell.length_b   1.000
_cell.length_c   1.000
_cell.angle_alpha   90.00
_cell.angle_beta   90.00
_cell.angle_gamma   90.00
#
_symmetry.space_group_name_H-M   'P 1'
#
loop_
_entity.id
_entity.type
_entity.pdbx_description
1 polymer ?
#
loop_
_entity_poly.entity_id
_entity_poly.type
_entity_poly.pdbx_seq_one_letter_code
_entity_poly.pdbx_strand_id
1 'polypeptide(L)'
;MSVSAERRDRWRRSVLAGQGCYYVLVGLWPLLHFSSFASFVALPMNPFQAQVFGAVILVVGGSLAEAARREPPGTFPTLLGTAVASAIALVSLFWLPRSPAVGGIWLFGEASGLWIDVLIEVAIAVALVLLYPRPLPERGRTTTRRR
;
A
#
# COMPACT_ATOMS: atom_id res chain seq x y z
N MET A 1 -17.76 16.67 15.81
CA MET A 1 -17.42 15.43 15.07
C MET A 1 -17.75 14.25 15.98
N SER A 2 -18.28 13.13 15.48
CA SER A 2 -18.53 11.98 16.36
C SER A 2 -17.21 11.28 16.68
N VAL A 3 -17.04 10.75 17.89
CA VAL A 3 -15.85 9.99 18.33
C VAL A 3 -15.46 8.88 17.33
N SER A 4 -16.45 8.35 16.59
CA SER A 4 -16.21 7.36 15.52
C SER A 4 -15.45 7.92 14.31
N ALA A 5 -15.65 9.19 13.95
CA ALA A 5 -15.00 9.84 12.81
C ALA A 5 -13.53 10.15 13.12
N GLU A 6 -13.26 10.73 14.28
CA GLU A 6 -11.90 10.99 14.76
C GLU A 6 -11.09 9.70 14.89
N ARG A 7 -11.72 8.62 15.39
CA ARG A 7 -11.09 7.30 15.46
C ARG A 7 -10.76 6.77 14.06
N ARG A 8 -11.67 6.89 13.08
CA ARG A 8 -11.40 6.48 11.69
C ARG A 8 -10.26 7.27 11.07
N ASP A 9 -10.21 8.59 11.28
CA ASP A 9 -9.13 9.43 10.74
C ASP A 9 -7.79 9.07 11.37
N ARG A 10 -7.74 8.78 12.67
CA ARG A 10 -6.54 8.29 13.37
C ARG A 10 -6.07 6.93 12.84
N TRP A 11 -6.98 6.00 12.60
CA TRP A 11 -6.65 4.71 11.98
C TRP A 11 -6.16 4.89 10.55
N ARG A 12 -6.83 5.71 9.75
CA ARG A 12 -6.43 6.00 8.36
C ARG A 12 -5.02 6.56 8.31
N ARG A 13 -4.70 7.48 9.22
CA ARG A 13 -3.36 8.02 9.40
C ARG A 13 -2.33 6.92 9.70
N SER A 14 -2.66 6.04 10.63
CA SER A 14 -1.76 4.95 11.06
C SER A 14 -1.50 3.96 9.91
N VAL A 15 -2.53 3.62 9.14
CA VAL A 15 -2.40 2.76 7.95
C VAL A 15 -1.58 3.44 6.87
N LEU A 16 -1.83 4.72 6.56
CA LEU A 16 -1.05 5.46 5.56
C LEU A 16 0.42 5.61 5.98
N ALA A 17 0.70 5.85 7.27
CA ALA A 17 2.06 5.90 7.79
C ALA A 17 2.75 4.53 7.68
N GLY A 18 2.04 3.45 8.05
CA GLY A 18 2.55 2.08 7.93
C GLY A 18 2.84 1.69 6.49
N GLN A 19 1.90 1.92 5.56
CA GLN A 19 2.08 1.69 4.13
C GLN A 19 3.23 2.53 3.57
N GLY A 20 3.31 3.82 3.94
CA GLY A 20 4.38 4.71 3.51
C GLY A 20 5.76 4.19 3.92
N CYS A 21 5.93 3.82 5.19
CA CYS A 21 7.16 3.20 5.68
C CYS A 21 7.48 1.88 4.98
N TYR A 22 6.47 1.02 4.81
CA TYR A 22 6.63 -0.26 4.10
C TYR A 22 7.15 -0.05 2.68
N TYR A 23 6.52 0.83 1.91
CA TYR A 23 6.93 1.15 0.53
C TYR A 23 8.30 1.81 0.45
N VAL A 24 8.67 2.65 1.42
CA VAL A 24 10.03 3.20 1.49
C VAL A 24 11.05 2.07 1.64
N LEU A 25 10.81 1.13 2.57
CA LEU A 25 11.73 0.02 2.81
C LEU A 25 11.81 -0.93 1.60
N VAL A 26 10.67 -1.33 1.06
CA VAL A 26 10.59 -2.24 -0.11
C VAL A 26 11.19 -1.58 -1.36
N GLY A 27 10.89 -0.29 -1.59
CA GLY A 27 11.41 0.45 -2.73
C GLY A 27 12.92 0.68 -2.67
N LEU A 28 13.48 0.85 -1.46
CA LEU A 28 14.92 1.02 -1.27
C LEU A 28 15.70 -0.29 -1.42
N TRP A 29 15.08 -1.44 -1.15
CA TRP A 29 15.72 -2.75 -1.18
C TRP A 29 16.41 -3.10 -2.52
N PRO A 30 15.76 -3.04 -3.70
CA PRO A 30 16.42 -3.35 -4.97
C PRO A 30 17.52 -2.33 -5.35
N LEU A 31 17.47 -1.12 -4.79
CA LEU A 31 18.49 -0.08 -5.00
C LEU A 31 19.77 -0.39 -4.19
N LEU A 32 19.62 -0.90 -2.97
CA LEU A 32 20.74 -1.20 -2.08
C LEU A 32 21.31 -2.60 -2.31
N HIS A 33 20.45 -3.60 -2.54
CA HIS A 33 20.87 -4.99 -2.60
C HIS A 33 19.96 -5.84 -3.52
N PHE A 34 20.09 -5.63 -4.83
CA PHE A 34 19.30 -6.33 -5.85
C PHE A 34 19.30 -7.85 -5.70
N SER A 35 20.44 -8.51 -5.44
CA SER A 35 20.48 -9.97 -5.31
C SER A 35 19.60 -10.50 -4.17
N SER A 36 19.47 -9.75 -3.08
CA SER A 36 18.65 -10.14 -1.93
C SER A 36 17.17 -9.95 -2.25
N PHE A 37 16.82 -8.84 -2.90
CA PHE A 37 15.47 -8.58 -3.41
C PHE A 37 15.03 -9.63 -4.43
N ALA A 38 15.89 -9.96 -5.40
CA ALA A 38 15.63 -10.97 -6.41
C ALA A 38 15.45 -12.37 -5.80
N SER A 39 16.26 -12.73 -4.79
CA SER A 39 16.06 -13.97 -4.03
C SER A 39 14.75 -13.98 -3.24
N PHE A 40 14.32 -12.84 -2.67
CA PHE A 40 13.05 -12.73 -1.93
C PHE A 40 11.84 -12.95 -2.84
N VAL A 41 11.81 -12.30 -4.00
CA VAL A 41 10.70 -12.41 -4.97
C VAL A 41 10.75 -13.74 -5.74
N ALA A 42 11.96 -14.27 -5.96
CA ALA A 42 12.22 -15.53 -6.65
C ALA A 42 11.70 -15.61 -8.08
N LEU A 43 11.47 -14.47 -8.74
CA LEU A 43 11.06 -14.40 -10.14
C LEU A 43 12.22 -13.95 -11.03
N PRO A 44 12.26 -14.37 -12.30
CA PRO A 44 13.22 -13.82 -13.26
C PRO A 44 12.94 -12.33 -13.45
N MET A 45 13.87 -11.48 -13.02
CA MET A 45 13.71 -10.03 -13.04
C MET A 45 14.97 -9.32 -13.53
N ASN A 46 14.77 -8.27 -14.31
CA ASN A 46 15.85 -7.43 -14.79
C ASN A 46 16.24 -6.39 -13.70
N PRO A 47 17.54 -6.19 -13.39
CA PRO A 47 17.97 -5.25 -12.36
C PRO A 47 17.51 -3.82 -12.59
N PHE A 48 17.57 -3.33 -13.83
CA PHE A 48 17.15 -1.98 -14.17
C PHE A 48 15.66 -1.79 -13.92
N GLN A 49 14.82 -2.75 -14.32
CA GLN A 49 13.37 -2.68 -14.08
C GLN A 49 13.04 -2.72 -12.58
N ALA A 50 13.70 -3.59 -11.81
CA ALA A 50 13.50 -3.68 -10.37
C ALA A 50 13.92 -2.40 -9.65
N GLN A 51 15.04 -1.79 -10.05
CA GLN A 51 15.51 -0.52 -9.50
C GLN A 51 14.59 0.65 -9.85
N VAL A 52 14.12 0.74 -11.10
CA VAL A 52 13.16 1.78 -11.51
C VAL A 52 11.85 1.63 -10.74
N PHE A 53 11.29 0.41 -10.68
CA PHE A 53 10.07 0.15 -9.92
C PHE A 53 10.27 0.45 -8.43
N GLY A 54 11.39 0.01 -7.84
CA GLY A 54 11.75 0.31 -6.46
C GLY A 54 11.85 1.81 -6.18
N ALA A 55 12.49 2.59 -7.07
CA ALA A 55 12.56 4.04 -6.94
C ALA A 55 11.18 4.71 -7.01
N VAL A 56 10.27 4.23 -7.88
CA VAL A 56 8.89 4.71 -7.94
C VAL A 56 8.15 4.39 -6.64
N ILE A 57 8.23 3.16 -6.15
CA ILE A 57 7.57 2.74 -4.91
C ILE A 57 8.13 3.50 -3.70
N LEU A 58 9.44 3.76 -3.65
CA LEU A 58 10.09 4.60 -2.64
C LEU A 58 9.49 6.01 -2.60
N VAL A 59 9.32 6.65 -3.75
CA VAL A 59 8.74 8.00 -3.85
C VAL A 59 7.26 8.00 -3.47
N VAL A 60 6.50 6.98 -3.88
CA VAL A 60 5.10 6.81 -3.45
C VAL A 60 5.04 6.64 -1.93
N GLY A 61 5.87 5.78 -1.36
CA GLY A 61 5.94 5.55 0.08
C GLY A 61 6.25 6.82 0.87
N GLY A 62 7.28 7.58 0.44
CA GLY A 62 7.62 8.88 1.04
C GLY A 62 6.47 9.88 0.97
N SER A 63 5.75 9.92 -0.17
CA SER A 63 4.58 10.77 -0.34
C SER A 63 3.42 10.39 0.57
N LEU A 64 3.16 9.09 0.77
CA LEU A 64 2.12 8.58 1.67
C LEU A 64 2.48 8.84 3.15
N ALA A 65 3.74 8.62 3.52
CA ALA A 65 4.24 8.91 4.87
C ALA A 65 4.11 10.39 5.22
N GLU A 66 4.45 11.29 4.28
CA GLU A 66 4.28 12.73 4.47
C GLU A 66 2.79 13.12 4.50
N ALA A 67 1.95 12.54 3.65
CA ALA A 67 0.50 12.76 3.69
C ALA A 67 -0.11 12.30 5.03
N ALA A 68 0.41 11.25 5.64
CA ALA A 68 0.00 10.77 6.96
C ALA A 68 0.38 11.75 8.09
N ARG A 69 1.18 12.79 7.85
CA ARG A 69 1.46 13.82 8.88
C ARG A 69 0.35 14.86 8.97
N ARG A 70 -0.53 14.94 7.97
CA ARG A 70 -1.64 15.91 7.89
C ARG A 70 -2.88 15.43 8.68
N GLU A 71 -3.59 16.37 9.29
CA GLU A 71 -4.84 16.11 10.01
C GLU A 71 -5.99 16.97 9.44
N PRO A 72 -7.08 16.36 8.93
CA PRO A 72 -7.27 14.94 8.66
C PRO A 72 -6.46 14.47 7.43
N PRO A 73 -6.14 13.16 7.33
CA PRO A 73 -5.49 12.62 6.14
C PRO A 73 -6.38 12.82 4.92
N GLY A 74 -5.83 13.36 3.83
CA GLY A 74 -6.59 13.69 2.63
C GLY A 74 -7.21 12.47 1.94
N THR A 75 -8.32 12.68 1.21
CA THR A 75 -8.98 11.63 0.42
C THR A 75 -8.08 11.12 -0.71
N PHE A 76 -7.33 12.01 -1.36
CA PHE A 76 -6.45 11.64 -2.47
C PHE A 76 -5.32 10.68 -2.08
N PRO A 77 -4.52 10.95 -1.01
CA PRO A 77 -3.56 9.97 -0.50
C PRO A 77 -4.18 8.62 -0.14
N THR A 78 -5.41 8.62 0.39
CA THR A 78 -6.14 7.38 0.71
C THR A 78 -6.47 6.59 -0.55
N LEU A 79 -7.00 7.26 -1.58
CA LEU A 79 -7.30 6.63 -2.86
C LEU A 79 -6.04 6.11 -3.54
N LEU A 80 -4.96 6.90 -3.54
CA LEU A 80 -3.68 6.50 -4.10
C LEU A 80 -3.11 5.28 -3.37
N GLY A 81 -3.08 5.29 -2.04
CA GLY A 81 -2.63 4.17 -1.22
C GLY A 81 -3.42 2.89 -1.50
N THR A 82 -4.75 2.99 -1.56
CA THR A 82 -5.62 1.86 -1.93
C THR A 82 -5.30 1.34 -3.33
N ALA A 83 -5.22 2.23 -4.32
CA ALA A 83 -5.02 1.86 -5.71
C ALA A 83 -3.67 1.18 -5.95
N VAL A 84 -2.59 1.71 -5.36
CA VAL A 84 -1.26 1.13 -5.48
C VAL A 84 -1.20 -0.24 -4.80
N ALA A 85 -1.68 -0.35 -3.55
CA ALA A 85 -1.69 -1.63 -2.84
C ALA A 85 -2.50 -2.70 -3.59
N SER A 86 -3.65 -2.31 -4.14
CA SER A 86 -4.49 -3.20 -4.94
C SER A 86 -3.78 -3.64 -6.23
N ALA A 87 -3.10 -2.70 -6.92
CA ALA A 87 -2.37 -3.02 -8.15
C ALA A 87 -1.21 -3.98 -7.89
N ILE A 88 -0.41 -3.75 -6.84
CA ILE A 88 0.69 -4.62 -6.45
C ILE A 88 0.14 -5.99 -6.05
N ALA A 89 -0.86 -6.06 -5.17
CA ALA A 89 -1.48 -7.31 -4.76
C ALA A 89 -1.98 -8.14 -5.95
N LEU A 90 -2.69 -7.52 -6.91
CA LEU A 90 -3.23 -8.19 -8.08
C LEU A 90 -2.13 -8.74 -8.99
N VAL A 91 -1.10 -7.94 -9.28
CA VAL A 91 0.02 -8.37 -10.11
C VAL A 91 0.81 -9.47 -9.42
N SER A 92 1.09 -9.32 -8.12
CA SER A 92 1.79 -10.32 -7.33
C SER A 92 1.02 -11.64 -7.30
N LEU A 93 -0.31 -11.62 -7.07
CA LEU A 93 -1.19 -12.79 -7.14
C LEU A 93 -1.14 -13.50 -8.50
N PHE A 94 -1.08 -12.74 -9.60
CA PHE A 94 -0.98 -13.31 -10.95
C PHE A 94 0.33 -14.07 -11.18
N TRP A 95 1.44 -13.56 -10.64
CA TRP A 95 2.77 -14.16 -10.77
C TRP A 95 3.09 -15.21 -9.72
N LEU A 96 2.34 -15.23 -8.63
CA LEU A 96 2.55 -16.08 -7.47
C LEU A 96 2.69 -17.58 -7.78
N PRO A 97 1.86 -18.18 -8.66
CA PRO A 97 1.99 -19.60 -9.00
C PRO A 97 3.23 -19.93 -9.83
N ARG A 98 3.89 -18.91 -10.40
CA ARG A 98 5.11 -19.03 -11.22
C ARG A 98 6.39 -18.82 -10.41
N SER A 99 6.25 -18.42 -9.15
CA SER A 99 7.38 -18.19 -8.25
C SER A 99 7.81 -19.52 -7.63
N PRO A 100 9.01 -20.05 -7.97
CA PRO A 100 9.52 -21.27 -7.37
C PRO A 100 9.69 -21.12 -5.85
N ALA A 101 9.54 -22.24 -5.16
CA ALA A 101 9.93 -22.38 -3.77
C ALA A 101 11.41 -22.00 -3.59
N VAL A 102 11.70 -21.03 -2.73
CA VAL A 102 13.09 -20.71 -2.38
C VAL A 102 13.54 -21.66 -1.28
N GLY A 103 14.22 -22.74 -1.67
CA GLY A 103 14.93 -23.59 -0.71
C GLY A 103 16.11 -22.83 -0.10
N GLY A 104 15.91 -22.24 1.08
CA GLY A 104 17.01 -21.70 1.88
C GLY A 104 16.69 -20.44 2.70
N ILE A 105 16.91 -20.56 4.02
CA ILE A 105 17.18 -19.50 5.02
C ILE A 105 15.96 -18.69 5.54
N TRP A 106 14.78 -18.73 4.93
CA TRP A 106 13.60 -18.13 5.56
C TRP A 106 12.92 -19.09 6.56
N LEU A 107 12.63 -18.59 7.77
CA LEU A 107 12.00 -19.31 8.89
C LEU A 107 10.58 -19.86 8.60
N PHE A 108 10.09 -19.77 7.35
CA PHE A 108 8.72 -20.09 6.94
C PHE A 108 8.68 -20.88 5.61
N GLY A 109 9.31 -22.05 5.56
CA GLY A 109 9.01 -23.08 4.55
C GLY A 109 9.25 -22.71 3.07
N GLU A 110 8.86 -23.63 2.19
CA GLU A 110 9.10 -23.64 0.74
C GLU A 110 8.33 -22.56 -0.05
N ALA A 111 7.89 -21.47 0.56
CA ALA A 111 7.16 -20.41 -0.12
C ALA A 111 8.09 -19.23 -0.43
N SER A 112 8.02 -18.69 -1.66
CA SER A 112 8.68 -17.42 -1.96
C SER A 112 8.15 -16.30 -1.07
N GLY A 113 9.00 -15.31 -0.76
CA GLY A 113 8.62 -14.15 0.07
C GLY A 113 7.46 -13.33 -0.52
N LEU A 114 7.15 -13.55 -1.79
CA LEU A 114 6.06 -12.90 -2.52
C LEU A 114 4.68 -13.14 -1.90
N TRP A 115 4.42 -14.29 -1.26
CA TRP A 115 3.14 -14.51 -0.56
C TRP A 115 2.96 -13.58 0.65
N ILE A 116 4.06 -13.28 1.35
CA ILE A 116 4.04 -12.34 2.50
C ILE A 116 3.73 -10.93 2.00
N ASP A 117 4.37 -10.51 0.90
CA ASP A 117 4.10 -9.23 0.25
C ASP A 117 2.62 -9.10 -0.15
N VAL A 118 2.07 -10.12 -0.81
CA VAL A 118 0.63 -10.16 -1.18
C VAL A 118 -0.28 -9.99 0.03
N LEU A 119 -0.02 -10.69 1.13
CA LEU A 119 -0.84 -10.59 2.34
C LEU A 119 -0.80 -9.18 2.93
N ILE A 120 0.38 -8.55 2.95
CA ILE A 120 0.55 -7.18 3.42
C ILE A 120 -0.24 -6.22 2.53
N GLU A 121 -0.10 -6.34 1.20
CA GLU A 121 -0.76 -5.44 0.26
C GLU A 121 -2.29 -5.57 0.29
N VAL A 122 -2.81 -6.79 0.37
CA VAL A 122 -4.26 -7.03 0.54
C VAL A 122 -4.75 -6.45 1.86
N ALA A 123 -4.02 -6.65 2.96
CA ALA A 123 -4.41 -6.11 4.26
C ALA A 123 -4.44 -4.57 4.27
N ILE A 124 -3.45 -3.91 3.65
CA ILE A 124 -3.40 -2.46 3.50
C ILE A 124 -4.57 -1.97 2.64
N ALA A 125 -4.79 -2.58 1.47
CA ALA A 125 -5.87 -2.19 0.56
C ALA A 125 -7.25 -2.30 1.25
N VAL A 126 -7.52 -3.43 1.92
CA VAL A 126 -8.76 -3.65 2.67
C VAL A 126 -8.90 -2.62 3.79
N ALA A 127 -7.85 -2.38 4.56
CA ALA A 127 -7.89 -1.41 5.65
C ALA A 127 -8.23 0.01 5.14
N LEU A 128 -7.60 0.46 4.04
CA LEU A 128 -7.87 1.79 3.47
C LEU A 128 -9.26 1.88 2.83
N VAL A 129 -9.77 0.82 2.21
CA VAL A 129 -11.16 0.77 1.69
C VAL A 129 -12.16 0.92 2.84
N LEU A 130 -11.96 0.18 3.94
CA LEU A 130 -12.83 0.26 5.12
C LEU A 130 -12.77 1.62 5.81
N LEU A 131 -11.62 2.31 5.72
CA LEU A 131 -11.38 3.62 6.31
C LEU A 131 -11.62 4.79 5.33
N TYR A 132 -12.08 4.50 4.10
CA TYR A 132 -12.26 5.51 3.07
C TYR A 132 -13.24 6.61 3.53
N PRO A 133 -12.92 7.90 3.29
CA PRO A 133 -13.81 8.98 3.67
C PRO A 133 -15.14 8.84 2.94
N ARG A 134 -16.21 8.53 3.67
CA ARG A 134 -17.55 8.55 3.08
C ARG A 134 -18.00 10.00 2.96
N PRO A 135 -18.38 10.48 1.76
CA PRO A 135 -19.04 11.77 1.65
C PRO A 135 -20.26 11.75 2.58
N LEU A 136 -20.38 12.77 3.44
CA LEU A 136 -21.60 12.94 4.22
C LEU A 136 -22.76 13.08 3.23
N PRO A 137 -23.90 12.40 3.42
CA PRO A 137 -25.07 12.67 2.61
C PRO A 137 -25.36 14.17 2.72
N GLU A 138 -25.44 14.86 1.59
CA GLU A 138 -25.85 16.26 1.55
C GLU A 138 -27.22 16.33 2.25
N ARG A 139 -27.25 16.80 3.51
CA ARG A 139 -28.51 17.17 4.14
C ARG A 139 -29.11 18.25 3.27
N GLY A 140 -30.25 17.93 2.66
CA GLY A 140 -30.83 18.64 1.54
C GLY A 140 -30.63 20.14 1.60
N ARG A 141 -30.02 20.69 0.55
CA ARG A 141 -30.36 22.05 0.12
C ARG A 141 -31.86 22.03 -0.16
N THR A 142 -32.66 22.34 0.85
CA THR A 142 -34.02 22.81 0.65
C THR A 142 -33.90 24.09 -0.15
N THR A 143 -34.00 23.96 -1.47
CA THR A 143 -34.28 25.08 -2.36
C THR A 143 -35.71 25.52 -2.09
N THR A 144 -35.93 26.19 -0.97
CA THR A 144 -37.09 27.07 -0.77
C THR A 144 -36.84 28.31 -1.61
N ARG A 145 -36.99 28.16 -2.94
CA ARG A 145 -37.10 29.27 -3.87
C ARG A 145 -38.50 29.85 -3.69
N ARG A 146 -38.68 30.70 -2.67
CA ARG A 146 -39.79 31.67 -2.62
C ARG A 146 -39.32 32.93 -3.33
N ARG A 147 -39.89 33.20 -4.50
CA ARG A 147 -40.41 34.49 -4.93
C ARG A 147 -41.14 34.30 -6.24
#